data_AF-A0A653DFP1-F1
#
_entry.id   AF-A0A653DFP1-F1
#
_cell.length_a   1.000
_cell.length_b   1.000
_cell.length_c   1.000
_cell.angle_alpha   90.00
_cell.angle_beta   90.00
_cell.angle_gamma   90.00
#
_symmetry.space_group_name_H-M   'P 1'
#
loop_
_entity.id
_entity.type
_entity.pdbx_description
1 polymer ?
#
loop_
_entity_poly.entity_id
_entity_poly.type
_entity_poly.pdbx_seq_one_letter_code
_entity_poly.pdbx_strand_id
1 'polypeptide(L)'
;MGNTNEREALKSIALPFPPYNPEQPALWFRQIESCFYCTGITDELIKYHILVSRLEPCVAELIQDFLAKDSDETTDKYSQLKTKIIGIQITKSELEKQQIGDRRPSEFLRCLEQIASKNPSFPTHLVRSIWISGVRPHVSNILLTNPKAPLERLCFIADILHSEDQKKEQQQQSNKPQGETLCNNCQKYKKVTLEVNCINLCEILQNIDSKNPETRDISTQTALY
;
A
#
# COMPACT_ATOMS: atom_id res chain seq x y z
N MET A 1 16.79 9.45 -49.17
CA MET A 1 17.18 10.30 -48.03
C MET A 1 16.19 9.98 -46.92
N GLY A 2 16.54 9.06 -46.04
CA GLY A 2 15.68 8.62 -44.94
C GLY A 2 16.36 8.87 -43.60
N ASN A 3 15.63 9.50 -42.70
CA ASN A 3 15.58 9.12 -41.28
C ASN A 3 16.71 9.60 -40.36
N THR A 4 17.17 10.86 -40.51
CA THR A 4 17.96 11.52 -39.45
C THR A 4 17.15 11.62 -38.15
N ASN A 5 15.87 12.02 -38.24
CA ASN A 5 14.96 12.12 -37.10
C ASN A 5 14.68 10.76 -36.44
N GLU A 6 14.57 9.70 -37.24
CA GLU A 6 14.31 8.34 -36.74
C GLU A 6 15.55 7.77 -36.03
N ARG A 7 16.77 8.05 -36.54
CA ARG A 7 18.03 7.65 -35.88
C ARG A 7 18.27 8.42 -34.58
N GLU A 8 17.86 9.68 -34.51
CA GLU A 8 17.91 10.48 -33.28
C GLU A 8 16.87 9.99 -32.26
N ALA A 9 15.64 9.67 -32.70
CA ALA A 9 14.61 9.04 -31.86
C ALA A 9 15.03 7.62 -31.38
N LEU A 10 15.71 6.84 -32.22
CA LEU A 10 16.25 5.53 -31.85
C LEU A 10 17.45 5.64 -30.90
N LYS A 11 18.25 6.71 -31.00
CA LYS A 11 19.32 7.01 -30.03
C LYS A 11 18.79 7.57 -28.71
N SER A 12 17.69 8.34 -28.71
CA SER A 12 17.06 8.81 -27.48
C SER A 12 16.37 7.68 -26.71
N ILE A 13 15.85 6.66 -27.42
CA ILE A 13 15.41 5.39 -26.82
C ILE A 13 16.57 4.71 -26.06
N ALA A 14 17.83 4.94 -26.45
CA ALA A 14 19.00 4.37 -25.78
C ALA A 14 19.47 5.15 -24.53
N LEU A 15 18.88 6.32 -24.20
CA LEU A 15 19.10 6.92 -22.90
C LEU A 15 18.30 6.17 -21.83
N PRO A 16 18.93 5.81 -20.69
CA PRO A 16 18.21 5.26 -19.56
C PRO A 16 17.36 6.39 -18.96
N PHE A 17 16.07 6.38 -19.29
CA PHE A 17 15.11 7.20 -18.57
C PHE A 17 15.15 6.80 -17.10
N PRO A 18 15.08 7.75 -16.16
CA PRO A 18 15.00 7.40 -14.75
C PRO A 18 13.73 6.55 -14.50
N PRO A 19 13.78 5.57 -13.59
CA PRO A 19 12.59 4.84 -13.18
C PRO A 19 11.52 5.80 -12.65
N TYR A 20 10.25 5.46 -12.85
CA TYR A 20 9.15 6.31 -12.42
C TYR A 20 9.17 6.49 -10.90
N ASN A 21 9.02 7.74 -10.44
CA ASN A 21 8.96 8.06 -9.03
C ASN A 21 7.57 8.60 -8.67
N PRO A 22 6.67 7.77 -8.09
CA PRO A 22 5.32 8.19 -7.72
C PRO A 22 5.29 9.19 -6.56
N GLU A 23 6.31 9.19 -5.68
CA GLU A 23 6.41 10.10 -4.54
C GLU A 23 6.74 11.54 -4.97
N GLN A 24 7.56 11.66 -6.02
CA GLN A 24 7.99 12.96 -6.55
C GLN A 24 7.86 13.02 -8.08
N PRO A 25 6.62 13.00 -8.62
CA PRO A 25 6.39 12.96 -10.06
C PRO A 25 6.93 14.21 -10.75
N ALA A 26 6.85 15.38 -10.11
CA ALA A 26 7.39 16.63 -10.65
C ALA A 26 8.91 16.60 -10.81
N LEU A 27 9.64 15.94 -9.90
CA LEU A 27 11.09 15.77 -10.00
C LEU A 27 11.44 14.82 -11.15
N TRP A 28 10.72 13.71 -11.26
CA TRP A 28 10.90 12.74 -12.33
C TRP A 28 10.70 13.37 -13.71
N PHE A 29 9.65 14.18 -13.90
CA PHE A 29 9.45 14.93 -15.15
C PHE A 29 10.60 15.88 -15.46
N ARG A 30 11.18 16.55 -14.46
CA ARG A 30 12.34 17.44 -14.66
C ARG A 30 13.58 16.67 -15.13
N GLN A 31 13.79 15.47 -14.60
CA GLN A 31 14.88 14.59 -15.03
C GLN A 31 14.68 14.14 -16.47
N ILE A 32 13.46 13.75 -16.84
CA ILE A 32 13.09 13.40 -18.22
C ILE A 32 13.29 14.58 -19.18
N GLU A 33 12.90 15.78 -18.78
CA GLU A 33 13.10 16.99 -19.59
C GLU A 33 14.57 17.29 -19.84
N SER A 34 15.42 16.97 -18.86
CA SER A 34 16.88 17.06 -19.03
C SER A 34 17.39 16.01 -20.01
N CYS A 35 16.85 14.79 -20.00
CA CYS A 35 17.16 13.77 -21.01
C CYS A 35 16.75 14.23 -22.41
N PHE A 36 15.54 14.78 -22.58
CA PHE A 36 15.09 15.33 -23.86
C PHE A 36 16.02 16.42 -24.37
N TYR A 37 16.42 17.34 -23.48
CA TYR A 37 17.38 18.39 -23.80
C TYR A 37 18.73 17.83 -24.28
N CYS A 38 19.30 16.86 -23.56
CA CYS A 38 20.57 16.23 -23.95
C CYS A 38 20.50 15.46 -25.28
N THR A 39 19.33 14.97 -25.67
CA THR A 39 19.10 14.27 -26.95
C THR A 39 18.76 15.19 -28.12
N GLY A 40 18.54 16.49 -27.87
CA GLY A 40 18.07 17.42 -28.89
C GLY A 40 16.59 17.25 -29.27
N ILE A 41 15.80 16.52 -28.48
CA ILE A 41 14.37 16.37 -28.75
C ILE A 41 13.65 17.64 -28.31
N THR A 42 13.21 18.42 -29.28
CA THR A 42 12.45 19.66 -29.07
C THR A 42 10.97 19.47 -29.38
N ASP A 43 10.65 18.65 -30.37
CA ASP A 43 9.30 18.35 -30.83
C ASP A 43 8.42 17.74 -29.73
N GLU A 44 7.27 18.35 -29.50
CA GLU A 44 6.36 17.95 -28.44
C GLU A 44 5.63 16.64 -28.72
N LEU A 45 5.30 16.36 -29.98
CA LEU A 45 4.69 15.09 -30.38
C LEU A 45 5.68 13.94 -30.15
N ILE A 46 6.95 14.16 -30.48
CA ILE A 46 8.01 13.17 -30.23
C ILE A 46 8.17 12.92 -28.71
N LYS A 47 8.20 13.98 -27.89
CA LYS A 47 8.24 13.85 -26.41
C LYS A 47 7.05 13.06 -25.89
N TYR A 48 5.85 13.35 -26.39
CA TYR A 48 4.63 12.64 -26.01
C TYR A 48 4.73 11.14 -26.32
N HIS A 49 5.05 10.77 -27.56
CA HIS A 49 5.12 9.36 -27.96
C HIS A 49 6.23 8.59 -27.23
N ILE A 50 7.39 9.22 -27.01
CA ILE A 50 8.47 8.61 -26.21
C ILE A 50 8.00 8.39 -24.78
N LEU A 51 7.38 9.40 -24.15
CA LEU A 51 6.88 9.27 -22.79
C LEU A 51 5.84 8.16 -22.67
N VAL A 52 4.83 8.14 -23.55
CA VAL A 52 3.79 7.09 -23.56
C VAL A 52 4.39 5.69 -23.72
N SER A 53 5.42 5.52 -24.56
CA SER A 53 6.13 4.24 -24.71
C SER A 53 6.90 3.79 -23.46
N ARG A 54 7.16 4.70 -22.52
CA ARG A 54 7.96 4.46 -21.31
C ARG A 54 7.15 4.48 -20.02
N LEU A 55 5.86 4.81 -20.10
CA LEU A 55 4.99 4.80 -18.92
C LEU A 55 4.83 3.38 -18.39
N GLU A 56 4.92 3.24 -17.07
CA GLU A 56 4.57 2.00 -16.41
C GLU A 56 3.08 1.71 -16.62
N PRO A 57 2.69 0.41 -16.73
CA PRO A 57 1.29 0.03 -16.94
C PRO A 57 0.34 0.65 -15.91
N CYS A 58 0.76 0.70 -14.65
CA CYS A 58 -0.02 1.29 -13.57
C CYS A 58 -0.31 2.78 -13.78
N VAL A 59 0.61 3.53 -14.39
CA VAL A 59 0.42 4.96 -14.69
C VAL A 59 -0.40 5.13 -15.97
N ALA A 60 -0.19 4.26 -16.96
CA ALA A 60 -0.95 4.25 -18.21
C ALA A 60 -2.46 4.04 -17.95
N GLU A 61 -2.82 3.17 -17.00
CA GLU A 61 -4.21 2.97 -16.55
C GLU A 61 -4.83 4.27 -15.98
N LEU A 62 -4.06 5.08 -15.26
CA LEU A 62 -4.55 6.35 -14.69
C LEU A 62 -4.91 7.39 -15.75
N ILE A 63 -4.26 7.32 -16.90
CA ILE A 63 -4.43 8.25 -18.01
C ILE A 63 -5.17 7.61 -19.18
N GLN A 64 -5.79 6.43 -19.01
CA GLN A 64 -6.47 5.71 -20.09
C GLN A 64 -7.45 6.61 -20.83
N ASP A 65 -8.26 7.40 -20.12
CA ASP A 65 -9.22 8.33 -20.73
C ASP A 65 -8.55 9.42 -21.57
N PHE A 66 -7.32 9.81 -21.20
CA PHE A 66 -6.53 10.78 -21.97
C PHE A 66 -5.91 10.13 -23.21
N LEU A 67 -5.42 8.89 -23.09
CA LEU A 67 -4.85 8.14 -24.20
C LEU A 67 -5.92 7.69 -25.21
N ALA A 68 -7.13 7.35 -24.74
CA ALA A 68 -8.26 6.95 -25.58
C ALA A 68 -8.91 8.13 -26.31
N LYS A 69 -8.75 9.35 -25.77
CA LYS A 69 -9.16 10.57 -26.45
C LYS A 69 -8.06 10.92 -27.46
N ASP A 70 -8.12 10.28 -28.62
CA ASP A 70 -7.36 10.67 -29.81
C ASP A 70 -7.85 12.04 -30.30
N SER A 71 -7.58 13.10 -29.54
CA SER A 71 -7.84 14.46 -30.00
C SER A 71 -6.67 14.91 -30.88
N ASP A 72 -7.02 15.15 -32.14
CA ASP A 72 -6.24 15.81 -33.18
C ASP A 72 -5.43 17.00 -32.64
N GLU A 73 -4.18 17.08 -33.11
CA GLU A 73 -3.41 18.31 -33.31
C GLU A 73 -3.45 19.42 -32.25
N THR A 74 -3.61 19.13 -30.96
CA THR A 74 -3.34 20.15 -29.94
C THR A 74 -1.84 20.31 -29.78
N THR A 75 -1.29 21.48 -30.13
CA THR A 75 -0.06 22.00 -29.52
C THR A 75 -0.21 21.82 -27.99
N ASP A 76 0.82 21.35 -27.28
CA ASP A 76 0.82 21.12 -25.83
C ASP A 76 0.43 19.71 -25.31
N LYS A 77 0.45 18.64 -26.13
CA LYS A 77 0.09 17.25 -25.67
C LYS A 77 0.95 16.74 -24.51
N TYR A 78 2.27 16.95 -24.57
CA TYR A 78 3.17 16.52 -23.49
C TYR A 78 2.89 17.33 -22.22
N SER A 79 2.69 18.64 -22.36
CA SER A 79 2.42 19.53 -21.23
C SER A 79 1.10 19.19 -20.52
N GLN A 80 0.06 18.86 -21.29
CA GLN A 80 -1.21 18.38 -20.76
C GLN A 80 -1.05 17.03 -20.03
N LEU A 81 -0.34 16.08 -20.65
CA LEU A 81 -0.08 14.76 -20.05
C LEU A 81 0.69 14.89 -18.72
N LYS A 82 1.75 15.71 -18.70
CA LYS A 82 2.55 16.01 -17.52
C LYS A 82 1.69 16.58 -16.39
N THR A 83 0.88 17.60 -16.70
CA THR A 83 -0.01 18.26 -15.73
C THR A 83 -1.02 17.26 -15.16
N LYS A 84 -1.58 16.40 -16.01
CA LYS A 84 -2.55 15.38 -15.59
C LYS A 84 -1.91 14.34 -14.66
N ILE A 85 -0.76 13.78 -15.02
CA ILE A 85 -0.07 12.78 -14.18
C ILE A 85 0.31 13.38 -12.83
N ILE A 86 0.92 14.58 -12.82
CA ILE A 86 1.29 15.27 -11.59
C ILE A 86 0.05 15.55 -10.73
N GLY A 87 -1.02 16.07 -11.34
CA GLY A 87 -2.28 16.36 -10.64
C GLY A 87 -2.89 15.11 -10.00
N ILE A 88 -2.95 14.00 -10.73
CA ILE A 88 -3.48 12.73 -10.20
C ILE A 88 -2.65 12.24 -9.02
N GLN A 89 -1.32 12.27 -9.10
CA GLN A 89 -0.45 11.82 -8.01
C GLN A 89 -0.53 12.71 -6.76
N ILE A 90 -0.62 14.03 -6.94
CA ILE A 90 -0.82 14.96 -5.82
C ILE A 90 -2.14 14.66 -5.12
N THR A 91 -3.23 14.53 -5.89
CA THR A 91 -4.54 14.18 -5.34
C THR A 91 -4.50 12.82 -4.65
N LYS A 92 -3.88 11.81 -5.25
CA LYS A 92 -3.70 10.48 -4.66
C LYS A 92 -2.98 10.56 -3.31
N SER A 93 -1.85 11.27 -3.23
CA SER A 93 -1.11 11.46 -1.98
C SER A 93 -1.94 12.20 -0.92
N GLU A 94 -2.76 13.19 -1.31
CA GLU A 94 -3.66 13.89 -0.38
C GLU A 94 -4.76 12.96 0.16
N LEU A 95 -5.30 12.06 -0.67
CA LEU A 95 -6.27 11.04 -0.27
C LEU A 95 -5.65 9.97 0.64
N GLU A 96 -4.46 9.46 0.31
CA GLU A 96 -3.77 8.44 1.10
C GLU A 96 -3.36 8.93 2.49
N LYS A 97 -3.15 10.23 2.66
CA LYS A 97 -2.92 10.86 3.97
C LYS A 97 -4.18 10.90 4.84
N GLN A 98 -5.37 10.74 4.26
CA GLN A 98 -6.60 10.71 5.03
C GLN A 98 -6.74 9.38 5.75
N GLN A 99 -6.94 9.44 7.05
CA GLN A 99 -7.23 8.26 7.88
C GLN A 99 -8.69 8.25 8.27
N ILE A 100 -9.33 7.08 8.29
CA ILE A 100 -10.73 6.95 8.71
C ILE A 100 -10.93 7.42 10.17
N GLY A 101 -10.03 7.02 11.08
CA GLY A 101 -10.17 7.27 12.51
C GLY A 101 -11.46 6.64 13.07
N ASP A 102 -12.17 7.39 13.91
CA ASP A 102 -13.48 7.00 14.48
C ASP A 102 -14.68 7.38 13.59
N ARG A 103 -14.42 7.88 12.38
CA ARG A 103 -15.48 8.34 11.48
C ARG A 103 -16.20 7.17 10.84
N ARG A 104 -17.47 7.39 10.46
CA ARG A 104 -18.23 6.39 9.71
C ARG A 104 -17.62 6.21 8.31
N PRO A 105 -17.59 4.97 7.78
CA PRO A 105 -17.13 4.72 6.41
C PRO A 105 -17.82 5.59 5.35
N SER A 106 -19.10 5.93 5.51
CA SER A 106 -19.81 6.87 4.63
C SER A 106 -19.30 8.31 4.70
N GLU A 107 -19.03 8.82 5.90
CA GLU A 107 -18.45 10.15 6.09
C GLU A 107 -17.03 10.22 5.52
N PHE A 108 -16.26 9.15 5.71
CA PHE A 108 -14.93 9.02 5.14
C PHE A 108 -14.98 9.01 3.61
N LEU A 109 -15.91 8.26 3.00
CA LEU A 109 -16.09 8.25 1.55
C LEU A 109 -16.38 9.64 1.00
N ARG A 110 -17.33 10.35 1.62
CA ARG A 110 -17.70 11.72 1.20
C ARG A 110 -16.51 12.67 1.30
N CYS A 111 -15.67 12.53 2.31
CA CYS A 111 -14.45 13.32 2.46
C CYS A 111 -13.47 13.04 1.31
N LEU A 112 -13.26 11.77 0.94
CA LEU A 112 -12.40 11.40 -0.20
C LEU A 112 -12.95 11.93 -1.53
N GLU A 113 -14.27 11.85 -1.74
CA GLU A 113 -14.93 12.40 -2.93
C GLU A 113 -14.78 13.92 -3.02
N GLN A 114 -14.87 14.64 -1.90
CA GLN A 114 -14.63 16.10 -1.87
C GLN A 114 -13.20 16.46 -2.25
N ILE A 115 -12.21 15.69 -1.81
CA ILE A 115 -10.81 15.92 -2.19
C ILE A 115 -10.59 15.56 -3.67
N ALA A 116 -11.14 14.43 -4.13
CA ALA A 116 -11.07 14.02 -5.52
C ALA A 116 -11.76 15.03 -6.46
N SER A 117 -12.86 15.65 -6.02
CA SER A 117 -13.58 16.68 -6.78
C SER A 117 -12.75 17.94 -7.06
N LYS A 118 -11.66 18.18 -6.30
CA LYS A 118 -10.70 19.26 -6.61
C LYS A 118 -9.97 19.02 -7.94
N ASN A 119 -9.87 17.76 -8.38
CA ASN A 119 -9.24 17.37 -9.63
C ASN A 119 -10.26 16.61 -10.51
N PRO A 120 -10.93 17.27 -11.47
CA PRO A 120 -11.96 16.65 -12.30
C PRO A 120 -11.45 15.52 -13.21
N SER A 121 -10.13 15.38 -13.36
CA SER A 121 -9.50 14.27 -14.09
C SER A 121 -9.11 13.08 -13.21
N PHE A 122 -9.44 13.10 -11.91
CA PHE A 122 -9.09 12.02 -10.99
C PHE A 122 -9.98 10.78 -11.22
N PRO A 123 -9.39 9.58 -11.43
CA PRO A 123 -10.17 8.38 -11.69
C PRO A 123 -11.03 7.93 -10.49
N THR A 124 -12.32 7.68 -10.71
CA THR A 124 -13.26 7.24 -9.66
C THR A 124 -12.88 5.89 -9.03
N HIS A 125 -12.29 4.99 -9.82
CA HIS A 125 -11.84 3.68 -9.33
C HIS A 125 -10.71 3.80 -8.28
N LEU A 126 -9.89 4.86 -8.35
CA LEU A 126 -8.87 5.11 -7.32
C LEU A 126 -9.48 5.55 -6.00
N VAL A 127 -10.50 6.43 -6.03
CA VAL A 127 -11.23 6.82 -4.81
C VAL A 127 -11.78 5.59 -4.12
N ARG A 128 -12.39 4.69 -4.89
CA ARG A 128 -12.88 3.40 -4.40
C ARG A 128 -11.77 2.55 -3.79
N SER A 129 -10.66 2.37 -4.49
CA SER A 129 -9.54 1.56 -4.02
C SER A 129 -8.98 2.11 -2.71
N ILE A 130 -8.75 3.42 -2.63
CA ILE A 130 -8.21 4.10 -1.45
C ILE A 130 -9.20 4.01 -0.28
N TRP A 131 -10.50 4.18 -0.55
CA TRP A 131 -11.53 4.02 0.46
C TRP A 131 -11.57 2.61 1.04
N ILE A 132 -11.54 1.56 0.19
CA ILE A 132 -11.51 0.17 0.62
C ILE A 132 -10.24 -0.15 1.42
N SER A 133 -9.07 0.38 1.03
CA SER A 133 -7.84 0.20 1.81
C SER A 133 -7.81 1.03 3.10
N GLY A 134 -8.55 2.13 3.14
CA GLY A 134 -8.58 3.07 4.27
C GLY A 134 -9.56 2.70 5.39
N VAL A 135 -10.53 1.81 5.13
CA VAL A 135 -11.39 1.24 6.18
C VAL A 135 -10.65 0.17 6.99
N ARG A 136 -11.21 -0.23 8.13
CA ARG A 136 -10.63 -1.28 8.98
C ARG A 136 -10.40 -2.58 8.20
N PRO A 137 -9.32 -3.34 8.49
CA PRO A 137 -8.95 -4.54 7.71
C PRO A 137 -10.08 -5.58 7.57
N HIS A 138 -10.83 -5.83 8.66
CA HIS A 138 -11.94 -6.79 8.64
C HIS A 138 -13.06 -6.36 7.69
N VAL A 139 -13.42 -5.07 7.70
CA VAL A 139 -14.43 -4.51 6.81
C VAL A 139 -13.93 -4.56 5.36
N SER A 140 -12.68 -4.15 5.12
CA SER A 140 -12.05 -4.18 3.80
C SER A 140 -12.12 -5.56 3.13
N ASN A 141 -11.79 -6.62 3.87
CA ASN A 141 -11.84 -8.00 3.37
C ASN A 141 -13.25 -8.42 2.89
N ILE A 142 -14.28 -7.99 3.63
CA ILE A 142 -15.68 -8.27 3.25
C ILE A 142 -16.04 -7.49 1.98
N LEU A 143 -15.62 -6.22 1.88
CA LEU A 143 -15.89 -5.38 0.70
C LEU A 143 -15.16 -5.90 -0.56
N LEU A 144 -13.92 -6.38 -0.42
CA LEU A 144 -13.13 -6.96 -1.52
C LEU A 144 -13.73 -8.25 -2.09
N THR A 145 -14.60 -8.93 -1.33
CA THR A 145 -15.34 -10.10 -1.83
C THR A 145 -16.38 -9.71 -2.89
N ASN A 146 -16.80 -8.44 -2.92
CA ASN A 146 -17.78 -7.94 -3.88
C ASN A 146 -17.27 -6.70 -4.64
N PRO A 147 -16.25 -6.85 -5.51
CA PRO A 147 -15.60 -5.72 -6.17
C PRO A 147 -16.51 -5.02 -7.20
N LYS A 148 -17.52 -5.72 -7.73
CA LYS A 148 -18.44 -5.21 -8.77
C LYS A 148 -19.69 -4.53 -8.23
N ALA A 149 -19.93 -4.57 -6.92
CA ALA A 149 -21.10 -3.91 -6.33
C ALA A 149 -21.06 -2.39 -6.58
N PRO A 150 -22.21 -1.68 -6.59
CA PRO A 150 -22.20 -0.23 -6.57
C PRO A 150 -21.58 0.31 -5.27
N LEU A 151 -20.92 1.46 -5.34
CA LEU A 151 -20.16 2.04 -4.22
C LEU A 151 -21.08 2.36 -3.03
N GLU A 152 -22.31 2.79 -3.31
CA GLU A 152 -23.36 3.09 -2.34
C GLU A 152 -23.71 1.85 -1.51
N ARG A 153 -23.78 0.68 -2.15
CA ARG A 153 -24.07 -0.59 -1.48
C ARG A 153 -22.90 -1.04 -0.60
N LEU A 154 -21.67 -0.88 -1.07
CA LEU A 154 -20.48 -1.17 -0.26
C LEU A 154 -20.41 -0.26 0.96
N CYS A 155 -20.72 1.03 0.78
CA CYS A 155 -20.77 2.03 1.83
C CYS A 155 -21.79 1.66 2.92
N PHE A 156 -22.99 1.26 2.52
CA PHE A 156 -24.02 0.80 3.46
C PHE A 156 -23.58 -0.43 4.27
N ILE A 157 -22.97 -1.42 3.62
CA ILE A 157 -22.45 -2.62 4.31
C ILE A 157 -21.33 -2.22 5.29
N ALA A 158 -20.42 -1.32 4.88
CA ALA A 158 -19.34 -0.84 5.71
C ALA A 158 -19.86 -0.10 6.96
N ASP A 159 -20.89 0.73 6.82
CA ASP A 159 -21.51 1.45 7.94
C ASP A 159 -22.16 0.50 8.97
N ILE A 160 -22.83 -0.56 8.50
CA ILE A 160 -23.38 -1.60 9.39
C ILE A 160 -22.27 -2.26 10.19
N LEU A 161 -21.24 -2.76 9.51
CA LEU A 161 -20.10 -3.42 10.15
C LEU A 161 -19.38 -2.47 11.11
N HIS A 162 -19.27 -1.19 10.75
CA HIS A 162 -18.67 -0.19 11.60
C HIS A 162 -19.45 -0.02 12.91
N SER A 163 -20.78 -0.01 12.85
CA SER A 163 -21.64 0.09 14.03
C SER A 163 -21.58 -1.15 14.94
N GLU A 164 -21.38 -2.34 14.37
CA GLU A 164 -21.25 -3.58 15.13
C GLU A 164 -19.94 -3.62 15.91
N ASP A 165 -18.85 -3.17 15.29
CA ASP A 165 -17.55 -3.06 15.96
C ASP A 165 -17.59 -2.04 17.11
N GLN A 166 -18.21 -0.87 16.90
CA GLN A 166 -18.38 0.15 17.95
C GLN A 166 -19.16 -0.38 19.16
N LYS A 167 -20.18 -1.22 18.94
CA LYS A 167 -20.94 -1.86 20.02
C LYS A 167 -20.09 -2.88 20.80
N LYS A 168 -19.24 -3.65 20.13
CA LYS A 168 -18.34 -4.62 20.77
C LYS A 168 -17.29 -3.91 21.63
N GLU A 169 -16.75 -2.78 21.15
CA GLU A 169 -15.78 -1.95 21.88
C GLU A 169 -16.39 -1.32 23.14
N GLN A 170 -17.64 -0.83 23.07
CA GLN A 170 -18.37 -0.25 24.21
C GLN A 170 -18.76 -1.31 25.27
N GLN A 171 -19.14 -2.51 24.84
CA GLN A 171 -19.45 -3.61 25.77
C GLN A 171 -18.21 -4.12 26.53
N GLN A 172 -17.02 -4.04 25.92
CA GLN A 172 -15.77 -4.39 26.59
C GLN A 172 -15.32 -3.33 27.62
N GLN A 173 -15.68 -2.06 27.42
CA GLN A 173 -15.41 -0.99 28.39
C GLN A 173 -16.40 -0.96 29.56
N SER A 174 -17.67 -1.35 29.34
CA SER A 174 -18.66 -1.50 30.42
C SER A 174 -18.42 -2.73 31.31
N ASN A 175 -17.58 -3.69 30.88
CA ASN A 175 -17.16 -4.83 31.68
C ASN A 175 -15.82 -4.63 32.41
N LYS A 176 -15.34 -3.38 32.55
CA LYS A 176 -14.28 -3.07 33.54
C LYS A 176 -14.89 -3.02 34.95
N PRO A 177 -14.48 -3.90 35.90
CA PRO A 177 -14.83 -3.68 37.29
C PRO A 177 -14.07 -2.45 37.80
N GLN A 178 -14.79 -1.39 38.17
CA GLN A 178 -14.25 -0.28 38.95
C GLN A 178 -14.68 -0.47 40.42
N GLY A 179 -13.70 -0.50 41.33
CA GLY A 179 -13.81 -0.82 42.77
C GLY A 179 -14.66 0.16 43.58
N GLU A 180 -14.83 0.08 44.90
CA GLU A 180 -14.15 -0.64 45.98
C GLU A 180 -15.04 -0.46 47.23
N THR A 181 -15.33 -1.51 47.99
CA THR A 181 -15.42 -1.42 49.46
C THR A 181 -14.80 -2.67 50.07
N LEU A 182 -13.53 -2.49 50.48
CA LEU A 182 -12.87 -3.09 51.64
C LEU A 182 -13.21 -4.55 52.00
N CYS A 183 -12.27 -5.44 51.73
CA CYS A 183 -11.87 -6.39 52.77
C CYS A 183 -10.33 -6.43 52.82
N ASN A 184 -9.77 -5.87 53.88
CA ASN A 184 -8.34 -5.79 54.21
C ASN A 184 -7.69 -7.17 54.50
N ASN A 185 -8.19 -8.26 53.91
CA ASN A 185 -7.70 -9.61 54.15
C ASN A 185 -7.32 -10.42 52.90
N CYS A 186 -7.38 -9.85 51.68
CA CYS A 186 -6.96 -10.55 50.46
C CYS A 186 -5.54 -10.21 49.97
N GLN A 187 -4.76 -9.46 50.74
CA GLN A 187 -3.36 -9.11 50.41
C GLN A 187 -2.36 -10.27 50.63
N LYS A 188 -2.85 -11.50 50.83
CA LYS A 188 -2.01 -12.69 51.04
C LYS A 188 -1.92 -13.64 49.85
N TYR A 189 -2.74 -13.47 48.81
CA TYR A 189 -2.79 -14.41 47.68
C TYR A 189 -2.92 -13.72 46.32
N LYS A 190 -1.90 -12.97 45.90
CA LYS A 190 -1.62 -12.71 44.48
C LYS A 190 -0.23 -12.09 44.28
N LYS A 191 0.80 -12.89 44.58
CA LYS A 191 2.14 -12.71 44.01
C LYS A 191 2.67 -14.04 43.51
N VAL A 192 1.87 -14.74 42.72
CA VAL A 192 2.35 -15.78 41.82
C VAL A 192 1.49 -15.66 40.57
N THR A 193 2.12 -15.29 39.47
CA THR A 193 2.01 -15.83 38.11
C THR A 193 2.22 -14.69 37.11
N LEU A 194 3.06 -14.97 36.12
CA LEU A 194 3.42 -14.14 34.96
C LEU A 194 4.67 -13.28 35.11
N GLU A 195 5.79 -13.91 35.43
CA GLU A 195 7.00 -13.81 34.61
C GLU A 195 7.64 -15.20 34.54
N VAL A 196 8.40 -15.44 33.46
CA VAL A 196 9.18 -16.65 33.14
C VAL A 196 8.42 -17.76 32.40
N ASN A 197 8.24 -17.61 31.09
CA ASN A 197 8.11 -18.79 30.21
C ASN A 197 8.68 -18.63 28.79
N CYS A 198 9.88 -18.03 28.64
CA CYS A 198 10.63 -18.12 27.38
C CYS A 198 12.10 -18.59 27.54
N ILE A 199 12.55 -18.99 28.73
CA ILE A 199 13.94 -19.45 28.95
C ILE A 199 14.03 -20.99 29.03
N ASN A 200 13.01 -21.69 29.54
CA ASN A 200 13.13 -23.13 29.82
C ASN A 200 12.85 -24.09 28.64
N LEU A 201 12.38 -23.63 27.48
CA LEU A 201 12.16 -24.56 26.35
C LEU A 201 13.45 -24.85 25.56
N CYS A 202 14.42 -23.94 25.52
CA CYS A 202 15.72 -24.21 24.88
C CYS A 202 16.64 -25.09 25.75
N GLU A 203 16.59 -24.95 27.09
CA GLU A 203 17.41 -25.75 28.01
C GLU A 203 16.94 -27.22 28.11
N ILE A 204 15.64 -27.46 27.89
CA ILE A 204 15.07 -28.82 27.86
C ILE A 204 15.40 -29.52 26.53
N LEU A 205 15.48 -28.80 25.41
CA LEU A 205 15.84 -29.39 24.12
C LEU A 205 17.34 -29.70 23.99
N GLN A 206 18.23 -28.94 24.64
CA GLN A 206 19.68 -29.26 24.66
C GLN A 206 20.05 -30.43 25.60
N ASN A 207 19.18 -30.79 26.55
CA ASN A 207 19.42 -31.86 27.52
C ASN A 207 18.90 -33.24 27.09
N ILE A 208 18.14 -33.34 25.98
CA ILE A 208 17.64 -34.62 25.47
C ILE A 208 18.65 -35.23 24.48
N ASP A 209 19.34 -34.42 23.67
CA ASP A 209 20.38 -34.90 22.74
C ASP A 209 21.69 -35.33 23.44
N SER A 210 21.91 -34.95 24.70
CA SER A 210 23.11 -35.30 25.47
C SER A 210 22.94 -36.54 26.37
N LYS A 211 21.75 -37.17 26.42
CA LYS A 211 21.46 -38.33 27.29
C LYS A 211 21.25 -39.67 26.59
N ASN A 212 21.54 -39.76 25.28
CA ASN A 212 21.64 -41.07 24.65
C ASN A 212 22.67 -41.09 23.50
N PRO A 213 23.93 -41.43 23.84
CA PRO A 213 24.63 -42.41 23.03
C PRO A 213 25.17 -43.54 23.92
N GLU A 214 24.87 -44.75 23.47
CA GLU A 214 25.64 -45.98 23.67
C GLU A 214 25.31 -46.86 24.89
N THR A 215 24.44 -47.83 24.60
CA THR A 215 24.92 -49.21 24.57
C THR A 215 26.35 -49.27 24.05
N ARG A 216 27.28 -49.39 25.00
CA ARG A 216 28.38 -50.35 24.96
C ARG A 216 29.06 -50.52 23.62
N ASP A 217 30.12 -49.75 23.43
CA ASP A 217 31.40 -50.38 23.16
C ASP A 217 31.86 -51.12 24.45
N ILE A 218 31.44 -52.38 24.60
CA ILE A 218 32.14 -53.36 25.42
C ILE A 218 32.64 -54.44 24.48
N SER A 219 33.72 -54.13 23.79
CA SER A 219 34.67 -55.13 23.32
C SER A 219 36.09 -54.60 23.45
N THR A 220 36.51 -54.26 24.68
CA THR A 220 37.94 -54.26 25.03
C THR A 220 38.13 -54.71 26.48
N GLN A 221 38.07 -56.02 26.70
CA GLN A 221 38.86 -56.63 27.75
C GLN A 221 39.22 -58.06 27.35
N THR A 222 40.50 -58.27 27.00
CA THR A 222 41.41 -59.41 27.29
C THR A 222 42.63 -59.20 26.36
N ALA A 223 43.69 -58.47 26.74
CA ALA A 223 44.84 -58.89 27.55
C ALA A 223 45.56 -60.16 27.02
N LEU A 224 46.68 -59.91 26.31
CA LEU A 224 47.94 -60.68 26.28
C LEU A 224 47.91 -62.18 26.61
N TYR A 225 48.03 -63.03 25.58
CA TYR A 225 49.11 -64.03 25.39
C TYR A 225 49.02 -64.63 23.99
#